data_AF-A0A914ZA51-F1
#
_entry.id   AF-A0A914ZA51-F1
#
_cell.length_a   1.000
_cell.length_b   1.000
_cell.length_c   1.000
_cell.angle_alpha   90.00
_cell.angle_beta   90.00
_cell.angle_gamma   90.00
#
_symmetry.space_group_name_H-M   'P 1'
#
loop_
_entity.id
_entity.type
_entity.pdbx_description
1 polymer ?
#
loop_
_entity_poly.entity_id
_entity_poly.type
_entity_poly.pdbx_seq_one_letter_code
_entity_poly.pdbx_strand_id
1 'polypeptide(L)'
;MILISVELKRQFIDSKSNIVFCSDSSLDRVIKATKNCKNIHTIVVIQLSDRSLSYPEVPQGIIPYTSVISTLPQLNHRSIQVDVIRDIILLPYSSGTTGSPKGVMISHSNLSTMLSIFMNHFDKYVFSKITPDWDYGKEAMILSLPFYHAYGSAILMISMLKGQTGIVFSHFDKTVYLRSIQDYKASF
;
A
#
# COMPACT_ATOMS: atom_id res chain seq x y z
N MET A 1 1.53 -10.93 6.87
CA MET A 1 1.34 -10.91 8.34
C MET A 1 -0.03 -10.32 8.63
N ILE A 2 -0.88 -10.99 9.41
CA ILE A 2 -2.21 -10.47 9.75
C ILE A 2 -2.11 -9.81 11.13
N LEU A 3 -2.15 -8.48 11.18
CA LEU A 3 -2.08 -7.74 12.44
C LEU A 3 -3.32 -7.97 13.30
N ILE A 4 -3.12 -8.29 14.58
CA ILE A 4 -4.24 -8.41 15.53
C ILE A 4 -4.75 -7.03 15.96
N SER A 5 -5.96 -6.95 16.51
CA SER A 5 -6.59 -5.67 16.86
C SER A 5 -5.78 -4.81 17.84
N VAL A 6 -5.01 -5.44 18.73
CA VAL A 6 -4.12 -4.74 19.68
C VAL A 6 -2.96 -4.05 18.96
N GLU A 7 -2.38 -4.71 17.94
CA GLU A 7 -1.28 -4.15 17.15
C GLU A 7 -1.77 -2.99 16.28
N LEU A 8 -2.92 -3.17 15.62
CA LEU A 8 -3.57 -2.11 14.84
C LEU A 8 -3.85 -0.88 15.71
N LYS A 9 -4.44 -1.08 16.90
CA LYS A 9 -4.72 0.01 17.84
C LYS A 9 -3.48 0.79 18.22
N ARG A 10 -2.36 0.10 18.49
CA ARG A 10 -1.08 0.76 18.81
C ARG A 10 -0.60 1.63 17.64
N GLN A 11 -0.63 1.10 16.42
CA GLN A 11 -0.23 1.86 15.23
C GLN A 11 -1.15 3.06 14.98
N PHE A 12 -2.46 2.90 15.16
CA PHE A 12 -3.42 4.01 15.02
C PHE A 12 -3.18 5.15 16.01
N ILE A 13 -2.88 4.82 17.27
CA ILE A 13 -2.56 5.81 18.30
C ILE A 13 -1.22 6.50 18.00
N ASP A 14 -0.19 5.73 17.66
CA ASP A 14 1.16 6.22 17.40
C ASP A 14 1.23 7.11 16.15
N SER A 15 0.61 6.68 15.04
CA SER A 15 0.49 7.46 13.81
C SER A 15 -0.47 8.64 13.90
N LYS A 16 -1.28 8.72 14.97
CA LYS A 16 -2.38 9.69 15.13
C LYS A 16 -3.39 9.68 13.99
N SER A 17 -3.59 8.52 13.35
CA SER A 17 -4.47 8.36 12.19
C SER A 17 -5.89 8.88 12.43
N ASN A 18 -6.46 9.51 11.41
CA ASN A 18 -7.83 10.05 11.41
C ASN A 18 -8.82 9.22 10.58
N ILE A 19 -8.30 8.57 9.53
CA ILE A 19 -9.06 7.78 8.57
C ILE A 19 -8.36 6.42 8.41
N VAL A 20 -9.13 5.34 8.36
CA VAL A 20 -8.61 3.99 8.14
C VAL A 20 -9.24 3.38 6.90
N PHE A 21 -8.44 2.97 5.93
CA PHE A 21 -8.89 2.13 4.82
C PHE A 21 -8.68 0.66 5.18
N CYS A 22 -9.68 -0.18 4.94
CA CYS A 22 -9.58 -1.62 5.22
C CYS A 22 -10.41 -2.44 4.24
N SER A 23 -10.05 -3.72 4.08
CA SER A 23 -10.91 -4.66 3.35
C SER A 23 -12.12 -5.05 4.21
N ASP A 24 -13.19 -5.48 3.55
CA ASP A 24 -14.30 -6.18 4.16
C ASP A 24 -13.87 -7.33 5.11
N SER A 25 -12.89 -8.13 4.70
CA SER A 25 -12.35 -9.24 5.50
C SER A 25 -11.61 -8.82 6.78
N SER A 26 -11.20 -7.56 6.88
CA SER A 26 -10.48 -7.02 8.05
C SER A 26 -11.34 -6.07 8.91
N LEU A 27 -12.56 -5.75 8.46
CA LEU A 27 -13.44 -4.76 9.07
C LEU A 27 -13.68 -5.01 10.56
N ASP A 28 -14.05 -6.23 10.96
CA ASP A 28 -14.30 -6.56 12.37
C ASP A 28 -13.08 -6.31 13.27
N ARG A 29 -11.88 -6.59 12.75
CA ARG A 29 -10.63 -6.35 13.49
C ARG A 29 -10.36 -4.86 13.61
N VAL A 30 -10.62 -4.10 12.54
CA VAL A 30 -10.48 -2.64 12.53
C VAL A 30 -11.48 -1.99 13.50
N ILE A 31 -12.76 -2.36 13.46
CA ILE A 31 -13.77 -1.87 14.41
C ILE A 31 -13.35 -2.15 15.86
N LYS A 32 -12.85 -3.36 16.15
CA LYS A 32 -12.32 -3.67 17.50
C LYS A 32 -11.10 -2.81 17.86
N ALA A 33 -10.21 -2.54 16.92
CA ALA A 33 -9.00 -1.75 17.12
C ALA A 33 -9.27 -0.25 17.30
N THR A 34 -10.30 0.28 16.63
CA THR A 34 -10.68 1.70 16.71
C THR A 34 -11.46 2.03 17.98
N LYS A 35 -11.96 1.03 18.73
CA LYS A 35 -12.55 1.25 20.05
C LYS A 35 -11.56 2.00 20.96
N ASN A 36 -11.97 3.20 21.37
CA ASN A 36 -11.21 4.16 22.18
C ASN A 36 -10.03 4.85 21.46
N CYS A 37 -9.99 4.84 20.12
CA CYS A 37 -9.09 5.68 19.33
C CYS A 37 -9.78 7.01 18.99
N LYS A 38 -9.53 8.05 19.79
CA LYS A 38 -10.26 9.33 19.69
C LYS A 38 -10.09 10.07 18.36
N ASN A 39 -8.98 9.85 17.65
CA ASN A 39 -8.68 10.56 16.39
C ASN A 39 -9.37 9.93 15.18
N ILE A 40 -9.68 8.63 15.23
CA ILE A 40 -10.27 7.93 14.10
C ILE A 40 -11.75 8.21 14.08
N HIS A 41 -12.19 8.95 13.06
CA HIS A 41 -13.60 9.30 12.86
C HIS A 41 -14.19 8.64 11.60
N THR A 42 -13.35 8.10 10.70
CA THR A 42 -13.80 7.49 9.45
C THR A 42 -13.06 6.19 9.15
N ILE A 43 -13.81 5.15 8.81
CA ILE A 43 -13.34 3.87 8.28
C ILE A 43 -13.89 3.73 6.87
N VAL A 44 -13.01 3.61 5.88
CA VAL A 44 -13.39 3.35 4.49
C VAL A 44 -13.21 1.85 4.21
N VAL A 45 -14.28 1.20 3.74
CA VAL A 45 -14.29 -0.25 3.50
C VAL A 45 -14.21 -0.55 2.01
N ILE A 46 -13.15 -1.22 1.62
CA ILE A 46 -12.93 -1.74 0.26
C ILE A 46 -13.51 -3.15 0.23
N GLN A 47 -14.60 -3.32 -0.51
CA GLN A 47 -15.21 -4.62 -0.68
C GLN A 47 -14.42 -5.43 -1.72
N LEU A 48 -13.81 -6.53 -1.27
CA LEU A 48 -13.02 -7.43 -2.12
C LEU A 48 -13.69 -8.79 -2.31
N SER A 49 -14.71 -9.12 -1.51
CA SER A 49 -15.49 -10.34 -1.66
C SER A 49 -16.91 -10.06 -2.17
N ASP A 50 -17.51 -11.08 -2.79
CA ASP A 50 -18.91 -11.04 -3.27
C ASP A 50 -19.94 -11.08 -2.12
N ARG A 51 -19.49 -11.04 -0.86
CA ARG A 51 -20.39 -11.05 0.29
C ARG A 51 -21.16 -9.75 0.36
N SER A 52 -22.48 -9.82 0.38
CA SER A 52 -23.32 -8.67 0.74
C SER A 52 -22.97 -8.22 2.15
N LEU A 53 -22.39 -7.04 2.28
CA LEU A 53 -22.08 -6.45 3.57
C LEU A 53 -23.28 -5.65 4.04
N SER A 54 -23.89 -6.07 5.15
CA SER A 54 -24.70 -5.16 5.94
C SER A 54 -23.74 -4.44 6.87
N TYR A 55 -23.44 -3.18 6.55
CA TYR A 55 -22.89 -2.30 7.56
C TYR A 55 -23.97 -2.16 8.65
N PRO A 56 -23.67 -2.33 9.95
CA PRO A 56 -24.62 -1.93 10.98
C PRO A 56 -25.06 -0.48 10.69
N GLU A 57 -26.31 -0.09 10.97
CA GLU A 57 -26.68 1.34 10.86
C GLU A 57 -25.75 2.13 11.78
N VAL A 58 -24.77 2.84 11.21
CA VAL A 58 -23.74 3.54 11.99
C VAL A 58 -24.05 5.04 11.97
N PRO A 59 -24.26 5.68 13.13
CA PRO A 59 -24.52 7.11 13.21
C PRO A 59 -23.40 8.01 12.67
N GLN A 60 -22.17 7.49 12.50
CA GLN A 60 -21.04 8.14 11.83
C GLN A 60 -19.86 7.15 11.68
N GLY A 61 -19.13 7.21 10.56
CA GLY A 61 -17.74 6.74 10.51
C GLY A 61 -17.44 5.42 9.79
N ILE A 62 -18.37 4.77 9.09
CA ILE A 62 -18.05 3.70 8.13
C ILE A 62 -18.61 4.06 6.76
N ILE A 63 -17.76 4.07 5.72
CA ILE A 63 -18.12 4.48 4.35
C ILE A 63 -17.63 3.41 3.37
N PRO A 64 -18.46 2.91 2.45
CA PRO A 64 -17.98 2.02 1.41
C PRO A 64 -17.11 2.78 0.41
N TYR A 65 -16.01 2.16 -0.03
CA TYR A 65 -15.07 2.77 -0.98
C TYR A 65 -15.74 3.18 -2.29
N THR A 66 -16.76 2.43 -2.73
CA THR A 66 -17.59 2.76 -3.90
C THR A 66 -18.24 4.14 -3.82
N SER A 67 -18.73 4.54 -2.63
CA SER A 67 -19.26 5.89 -2.41
C SER A 67 -18.19 6.97 -2.49
N VAL A 68 -16.95 6.66 -2.07
CA VAL A 68 -15.82 7.60 -2.14
C VAL A 68 -15.47 7.88 -3.60
N ILE A 69 -15.33 6.84 -4.42
CA ILE A 69 -14.95 6.98 -5.83
C ILE A 69 -16.09 7.49 -6.73
N SER A 70 -17.35 7.30 -6.34
CA SER A 70 -18.50 7.87 -7.05
C SER A 70 -18.70 9.36 -6.74
N THR A 71 -18.03 9.89 -5.71
CA THR A 71 -18.10 11.30 -5.35
C THR A 71 -17.20 12.10 -6.28
N LEU A 72 -17.76 13.11 -6.95
CA LEU A 72 -16.99 13.99 -7.81
C LEU A 72 -15.94 14.76 -7.00
N PRO A 73 -14.65 14.71 -7.38
CA PRO A 73 -13.63 15.48 -6.70
C PRO A 73 -13.89 16.97 -6.90
N GLN A 74 -13.78 17.76 -5.83
CA GLN A 74 -13.77 19.21 -5.95
C GLN A 74 -12.43 19.65 -6.54
N LEU A 75 -12.38 19.86 -7.86
CA LEU A 75 -11.13 20.18 -8.57
C LEU A 75 -10.57 21.58 -8.23
N ASN A 76 -11.31 22.39 -7.45
CA ASN A 76 -10.91 23.73 -7.02
C ASN A 76 -9.96 23.73 -5.79
N HIS A 77 -9.32 22.61 -5.49
CA HIS A 77 -8.38 22.55 -4.37
C HIS A 77 -7.15 23.43 -4.63
N ARG A 78 -6.78 24.22 -3.62
CA ARG A 78 -5.52 24.97 -3.63
C ARG A 78 -4.36 23.99 -3.72
N SER A 79 -3.36 24.33 -4.54
CA SER A 79 -2.07 23.65 -4.48
C SER A 79 -1.55 23.71 -3.05
N ILE A 80 -1.35 22.54 -2.44
CA ILE A 80 -0.77 22.42 -1.11
C ILE A 80 0.74 22.49 -1.29
N GLN A 81 1.40 23.43 -0.62
CA GLN A 81 2.85 23.41 -0.56
C GLN A 81 3.29 22.25 0.34
N VAL A 82 4.08 21.34 -0.24
CA VAL A 82 4.68 20.20 0.45
C VAL A 82 6.16 20.48 0.61
N ASP A 83 6.66 20.46 1.84
CA ASP A 83 8.10 20.44 2.11
C ASP A 83 8.61 19.03 1.86
N VAL A 84 9.17 18.78 0.68
CA VAL A 84 9.62 17.44 0.30
C VAL A 84 10.70 16.84 1.22
N ILE A 85 11.40 17.67 2.00
CA ILE A 85 12.44 17.22 2.93
C ILE A 85 11.81 16.81 4.27
N ARG A 86 10.83 17.57 4.75
CA ARG A 86 10.28 17.45 6.11
C ARG A 86 8.93 16.74 6.19
N ASP A 87 8.09 16.87 5.18
CA ASP A 87 6.76 16.27 5.18
C ASP A 87 6.85 14.77 4.94
N ILE A 88 6.13 14.03 5.77
CA ILE A 88 6.13 12.57 5.80
C ILE A 88 5.11 12.03 4.80
N ILE A 89 5.56 11.16 3.89
CA ILE A 89 4.70 10.50 2.91
C ILE A 89 4.33 9.07 3.33
N LEU A 90 5.22 8.38 4.06
CA LEU A 90 5.01 7.01 4.51
C LEU A 90 5.50 6.83 5.94
N LEU A 91 4.79 5.97 6.69
CA LEU A 91 5.13 5.58 8.05
C LEU A 91 5.11 4.05 8.22
N PRO A 92 5.98 3.29 7.50
CA PRO A 92 6.02 1.84 7.64
C PRO A 92 6.41 1.45 9.06
N TYR A 93 5.63 0.55 9.67
CA TYR A 93 5.94 0.03 10.99
C TYR A 93 6.94 -1.12 10.90
N SER A 94 8.03 -1.00 11.66
CA SER A 94 8.99 -2.08 11.85
C SER A 94 8.79 -2.72 13.21
N SER A 95 9.01 -4.04 13.32
CA SER A 95 8.95 -4.75 14.60
C SER A 95 10.03 -4.29 15.59
N GLY A 96 11.08 -3.62 15.10
CA GLY A 96 12.26 -3.24 15.89
C GLY A 96 13.02 -4.47 16.41
N THR A 97 14.19 -4.22 17.03
CA THR A 97 15.00 -5.25 17.71
C THR A 97 14.83 -5.24 19.23
N THR A 98 14.15 -4.24 19.80
CA THR A 98 14.15 -3.95 21.24
C THR A 98 12.79 -3.58 21.85
N GLY A 99 11.66 -3.78 21.16
CA GLY A 99 10.36 -3.46 21.78
C GLY A 99 9.15 -3.43 20.84
N SER A 100 8.14 -2.63 21.22
CA SER A 100 6.91 -2.47 20.44
C SER A 100 7.20 -1.86 19.05
N PRO A 101 6.39 -2.20 18.01
CA PRO A 101 6.60 -1.67 16.67
C PRO A 101 6.61 -0.14 16.63
N LYS A 102 7.51 0.43 15.83
CA LYS A 102 7.67 1.89 15.66
C LYS A 102 7.46 2.28 14.20
N GLY A 103 6.77 3.40 13.98
CA GLY A 103 6.62 4.00 12.66
C GLY A 103 7.91 4.66 12.21
N VAL A 104 8.49 4.18 11.09
CA VAL A 104 9.67 4.80 10.49
C VAL A 104 9.23 5.98 9.65
N MET A 105 9.61 7.19 10.03
CA MET A 105 9.23 8.41 9.30
C MET A 105 10.00 8.50 7.98
N ILE A 106 9.29 8.40 6.85
CA ILE A 106 9.86 8.52 5.50
C ILE A 106 9.30 9.78 4.85
N SER A 107 10.16 10.77 4.57
CA SER A 107 9.76 11.96 3.81
C SER A 107 9.68 11.71 2.30
N HIS A 108 9.09 12.65 1.56
CA HIS A 108 9.05 12.58 0.09
C HIS A 108 10.45 12.43 -0.52
N SER A 109 11.44 13.18 -0.02
CA SER A 109 12.83 13.13 -0.50
C SER A 109 13.49 11.79 -0.17
N ASN A 110 13.23 11.21 1.01
CA ASN A 110 13.75 9.89 1.34
C ASN A 110 13.23 8.83 0.37
N LEU A 111 11.91 8.82 0.12
CA LEU A 111 11.28 7.91 -0.81
C LEU A 111 11.83 8.09 -2.23
N SER A 112 11.83 9.33 -2.75
CA SER A 112 12.33 9.63 -4.10
C SER A 112 13.80 9.22 -4.29
N THR A 113 14.65 9.46 -3.29
CA THR A 113 16.05 9.07 -3.30
C THR A 113 16.19 7.54 -3.33
N MET A 114 15.44 6.82 -2.49
CA MET A 114 15.43 5.36 -2.46
C MET A 114 15.01 4.78 -3.82
N LEU A 115 13.92 5.27 -4.41
CA LEU A 115 13.45 4.80 -5.72
C LEU A 115 14.50 5.11 -6.81
N SER A 116 15.11 6.28 -6.78
CA SER A 116 16.13 6.69 -7.77
C SER A 116 17.39 5.82 -7.70
N ILE A 117 17.87 5.53 -6.49
CA ILE A 117 19.03 4.62 -6.29
C ILE A 117 18.69 3.24 -6.82
N PHE A 118 17.52 2.71 -6.47
CA PHE A 118 17.08 1.39 -6.91
C PHE A 118 17.00 1.32 -8.44
N MET A 119 16.27 2.24 -9.07
CA MET A 119 16.12 2.25 -10.53
C MET A 119 17.46 2.41 -11.26
N ASN A 120 18.31 3.35 -10.83
CA ASN A 120 19.62 3.54 -11.44
C ASN A 120 20.50 2.29 -11.33
N HIS A 121 20.46 1.59 -10.19
CA HIS A 121 21.19 0.35 -10.01
C HIS A 121 20.70 -0.74 -10.99
N PHE A 122 19.38 -0.97 -11.06
CA PHE A 122 18.82 -1.99 -11.94
C PHE A 122 19.02 -1.67 -13.43
N ASP A 123 18.79 -0.42 -13.84
CA ASP A 123 19.01 0.01 -15.23
C ASP A 123 20.47 -0.21 -15.65
N LYS A 124 21.42 0.23 -14.82
CA LYS A 124 22.85 0.22 -15.17
C LYS A 124 23.53 -1.15 -15.05
N TYR A 125 23.13 -1.95 -14.07
CA TYR A 125 23.87 -3.16 -13.71
C TYR A 125 23.10 -4.46 -13.93
N VAL A 126 21.78 -4.41 -14.10
CA VAL A 126 20.93 -5.60 -14.23
C VAL A 126 20.28 -5.63 -15.61
N PHE A 127 19.34 -4.75 -15.88
CA PHE A 127 18.48 -4.83 -17.06
C PHE A 127 19.24 -4.59 -18.36
N SER A 128 20.14 -3.60 -18.41
CA SER A 128 21.00 -3.37 -19.58
C SER A 128 21.97 -4.52 -19.89
N LYS A 129 22.17 -5.47 -18.96
CA LYS A 129 23.00 -6.68 -19.17
C LYS A 129 22.19 -7.90 -19.60
N ILE A 130 20.90 -7.90 -19.34
CA ILE A 130 20.00 -9.01 -19.66
C ILE A 130 19.34 -8.77 -21.02
N THR A 131 18.82 -7.56 -21.23
CA THR A 131 18.17 -7.14 -22.47
C THR A 131 18.70 -5.76 -22.85
N PRO A 132 19.52 -5.63 -23.91
CA PRO A 132 20.09 -4.34 -24.33
C PRO A 132 19.06 -3.23 -24.56
N ASP A 133 17.86 -3.60 -25.03
CA ASP A 133 16.73 -2.71 -25.29
C ASP A 133 15.59 -2.89 -24.27
N TRP A 134 15.93 -2.93 -22.98
CA TRP A 134 14.94 -3.10 -21.90
C TRP A 134 13.88 -1.99 -21.93
N ASP A 135 12.61 -2.38 -22.01
CA ASP A 135 11.46 -1.47 -22.07
C ASP A 135 10.45 -1.86 -21.00
N TYR A 136 10.48 -1.16 -19.87
CA TYR A 136 9.59 -1.39 -18.73
C TYR A 136 8.12 -1.53 -19.12
N GLY A 137 7.63 -0.79 -20.12
CA GLY A 137 6.23 -0.82 -20.53
C GLY A 137 5.79 -2.13 -21.19
N LYS A 138 6.75 -2.94 -21.66
CA LYS A 138 6.51 -4.27 -22.25
C LYS A 138 6.74 -5.42 -21.27
N GLU A 139 7.26 -5.11 -20.09
CA GLU A 139 7.62 -6.09 -19.08
C GLU A 139 6.47 -6.28 -18.08
N ALA A 140 6.36 -7.49 -17.54
CA ALA A 140 5.40 -7.83 -16.51
C ALA A 140 6.14 -8.37 -15.29
N MET A 141 5.95 -7.75 -14.12
CA MET A 141 6.63 -8.13 -12.89
C MET A 141 5.67 -8.78 -11.91
N ILE A 142 6.11 -9.86 -11.27
CA ILE A 142 5.38 -10.43 -10.15
C ILE A 142 5.63 -9.63 -8.87
N LEU A 143 4.58 -9.02 -8.35
CA LEU A 143 4.59 -8.23 -7.13
C LEU A 143 4.24 -9.09 -5.92
N SER A 144 5.12 -10.00 -5.52
CA SER A 144 4.87 -10.98 -4.43
C SER A 144 5.13 -10.46 -3.02
N LEU A 145 5.71 -9.26 -2.89
CA LEU A 145 6.05 -8.68 -1.59
C LEU A 145 4.87 -7.90 -1.00
N PRO A 146 4.62 -7.98 0.32
CA PRO A 146 3.52 -7.23 0.91
C PRO A 146 3.73 -5.71 0.80
N PHE A 147 2.74 -4.99 0.28
CA PHE A 147 2.85 -3.56 0.00
C PHE A 147 2.89 -2.65 1.22
N TYR A 148 2.63 -3.18 2.43
CA TYR A 148 2.81 -2.46 3.68
C TYR A 148 4.27 -2.46 4.18
N HIS A 149 5.15 -3.27 3.57
CA HIS A 149 6.59 -3.25 3.83
C HIS A 149 7.30 -2.33 2.82
N ALA A 150 8.31 -1.60 3.28
CA ALA A 150 9.04 -0.61 2.47
C ALA A 150 9.52 -1.17 1.12
N TYR A 151 10.00 -2.42 1.08
CA TYR A 151 10.45 -3.03 -0.17
C TYR A 151 9.28 -3.30 -1.14
N GLY A 152 8.19 -3.89 -0.67
CA GLY A 152 6.99 -4.12 -1.49
C GLY A 152 6.36 -2.81 -1.96
N SER A 153 6.31 -1.77 -1.11
CA SER A 153 5.85 -0.43 -1.50
C SER A 153 6.73 0.17 -2.59
N ALA A 154 8.05 0.05 -2.46
CA ALA A 154 9.00 0.62 -3.43
C ALA A 154 8.86 -0.02 -4.81
N ILE A 155 8.79 -1.35 -4.88
CA ILE A 155 8.63 -2.07 -6.15
C ILE A 155 7.28 -1.74 -6.81
N LEU A 156 6.20 -1.69 -6.04
CA LEU A 156 4.89 -1.27 -6.56
C LEU A 156 4.95 0.13 -7.16
N MET A 157 5.55 1.10 -6.46
CA MET A 157 5.68 2.47 -6.95
C MET A 157 6.54 2.57 -8.21
N ILE A 158 7.63 1.80 -8.30
CA ILE A 158 8.48 1.77 -9.50
C ILE A 158 7.71 1.21 -10.69
N SER A 159 6.99 0.11 -10.51
CA SER A 159 6.15 -0.47 -11.57
C SER A 159 5.15 0.56 -12.09
N MET A 160 4.48 1.30 -11.20
CA MET A 160 3.57 2.38 -11.58
C MET A 160 4.27 3.54 -12.30
N LEU A 161 5.41 4.02 -11.79
CA LEU A 161 6.16 5.14 -12.37
C LEU A 161 6.74 4.83 -13.75
N LYS A 162 7.07 3.56 -14.00
CA LYS A 162 7.67 3.09 -15.27
C LYS A 162 6.64 2.53 -16.26
N GLY A 163 5.37 2.43 -15.86
CA GLY A 163 4.31 1.85 -16.70
C GLY A 163 4.42 0.34 -16.89
N GLN A 164 5.11 -0.37 -15.98
CA GLN A 164 5.28 -1.82 -16.03
C GLN A 164 4.00 -2.53 -15.56
N THR A 165 3.67 -3.66 -16.17
CA THR A 165 2.52 -4.46 -15.74
C THR A 165 2.82 -5.18 -14.43
N GLY A 166 2.11 -4.88 -13.35
CA GLY A 166 2.25 -5.55 -12.05
C GLY A 166 1.27 -6.71 -11.87
N ILE A 167 1.77 -7.94 -11.68
CA ILE A 167 0.98 -9.13 -11.39
C ILE A 167 0.91 -9.33 -9.87
N VAL A 168 -0.30 -9.22 -9.31
CA VAL A 168 -0.55 -9.31 -7.85
C VAL A 168 -1.39 -10.53 -7.54
N PHE A 169 -1.07 -11.21 -6.43
CA PHE A 169 -1.83 -12.34 -5.92
C PHE A 169 -2.41 -12.04 -4.54
N SER A 170 -3.62 -12.52 -4.26
CA SER A 170 -4.21 -12.40 -2.92
C SER A 170 -3.46 -13.26 -1.89
N HIS A 171 -3.01 -14.44 -2.32
CA HIS A 171 -2.24 -15.40 -1.54
C HIS A 171 -1.32 -16.17 -2.48
N PHE A 172 -0.24 -16.75 -1.95
CA PHE A 172 0.65 -17.57 -2.75
C PHE A 172 0.00 -18.93 -3.06
N ASP A 173 -0.19 -19.21 -4.35
CA ASP A 173 -0.49 -20.54 -4.86
C ASP A 173 0.57 -20.89 -5.91
N LYS A 174 1.27 -22.01 -5.72
CA LYS A 174 2.38 -22.42 -6.60
C LYS A 174 1.93 -22.57 -8.06
N THR A 175 0.77 -23.16 -8.29
CA THR A 175 0.27 -23.46 -9.63
C THR A 175 -0.11 -22.19 -10.35
N VAL A 176 -0.85 -21.31 -9.67
CA VAL A 176 -1.21 -19.99 -10.22
C VAL A 176 0.03 -19.16 -10.48
N TYR A 177 0.98 -19.13 -9.55
CA TYR A 177 2.24 -18.40 -9.69
C TYR A 177 3.03 -18.84 -10.92
N LEU A 178 3.30 -20.14 -11.07
CA LEU A 178 4.04 -20.68 -12.22
C LEU A 178 3.30 -20.46 -13.53
N ARG A 179 1.96 -20.59 -13.52
CA ARG A 179 1.13 -20.31 -14.69
C ARG A 179 1.18 -18.83 -15.07
N SER A 180 1.16 -17.90 -14.11
CA SER A 180 1.28 -16.47 -14.38
C SER A 180 2.63 -16.11 -15.00
N ILE A 181 3.72 -16.76 -14.59
CA ILE A 181 5.02 -16.59 -15.27
C ILE A 181 4.90 -16.96 -16.74
N GLN A 182 4.30 -18.11 -17.03
CA GLN A 182 4.14 -18.59 -18.41
C GLN A 182 3.22 -17.69 -19.24
N ASP A 183 2.02 -17.39 -18.72
CA ASP A 183 0.93 -16.76 -19.48
C ASP A 183 1.19 -15.26 -19.71
N TYR A 184 1.73 -14.58 -18.71
CA TYR A 184 2.07 -13.15 -18.80
C TYR A 184 3.52 -12.91 -19.23
N LYS A 185 4.30 -13.97 -19.45
CA LYS A 185 5.74 -13.91 -19.72
C LYS A 185 6.45 -13.02 -18.69
N ALA A 186 6.10 -13.23 -17.43
CA ALA A 186 6.57 -12.37 -16.35
C ALA A 186 8.10 -12.38 -16.33
N SER A 187 8.67 -11.19 -16.45
CA SER A 187 10.06 -10.89 -16.24
C SER A 187 10.27 -10.41 -14.80
N PHE A 188 11.52 -10.12 -14.45
CA PHE A 188 11.99 -9.77 -13.10
C PHE A 188 11.04 -8.91 -12.28
#